data_AF-A0A6D0IL09-F1
#
_entry.id   AF-A0A6D0IL09-F1
#
_cell.length_a   1.000
_cell.length_b   1.000
_cell.length_c   1.000
_cell.angle_alpha   90.00
_cell.angle_beta   90.00
_cell.angle_gamma   90.00
#
_symmetry.space_group_name_H-M   'P 1'
#
loop_
_entity.id
_entity.type
_entity.pdbx_description
1 polymer ?
#
loop_
_entity_poly.entity_id
_entity_poly.type
_entity_poly.pdbx_seq_one_letter_code
_entity_poly.pdbx_strand_id
1 'polypeptide(L)' 'IERAINRALEEGIRTGDLARGAAAVSTDEMGDIIARYVAEGV' A
#
# COMPACT_ATOMS: atom_id res chain seq x y z
N ILE A 1 8.44 -1.29 -8.41
CA ILE A 1 8.26 -0.51 -7.15
C ILE A 1 7.19 0.57 -7.33
N GLU A 2 7.38 1.60 -8.17
CA GLU A 2 6.37 2.67 -8.34
C GLU A 2 5.00 2.14 -8.77
N ARG A 3 4.96 1.15 -9.68
CA ARG A 3 3.72 0.46 -10.08
C ARG A 3 3.03 -0.26 -8.91
N ALA A 4 3.79 -0.90 -8.02
CA ALA A 4 3.26 -1.56 -6.83
C ALA A 4 2.62 -0.55 -5.87
N ILE A 5 3.24 0.63 -5.71
CA ILE A 5 2.70 1.72 -4.90
C ILE A 5 1.39 2.24 -5.51
N ASN A 6 1.39 2.52 -6.82
CA ASN A 6 0.19 2.99 -7.50
C ASN A 6 -0.96 1.97 -7.39
N ARG A 7 -0.67 0.67 -7.57
CA ARG A 7 -1.65 -0.39 -7.39
C ARG A 7 -2.23 -0.41 -5.97
N ALA A 8 -1.40 -0.34 -4.93
CA ALA A 8 -1.88 -0.32 -3.55
C ALA A 8 -2.79 0.90 -3.29
N LEU A 9 -2.43 2.07 -3.81
CA LEU A 9 -3.24 3.28 -3.69
C LEU A 9 -4.55 3.20 -4.49
N GLU A 10 -4.54 2.60 -5.68
CA GLU A 10 -5.73 2.33 -6.51
C GLU A 10 -6.71 1.38 -5.81
N GLU A 11 -6.20 0.37 -5.11
CA GLU A 11 -6.97 -0.56 -4.26
C GLU A 11 -7.45 0.09 -2.94
N GLY A 12 -7.08 1.35 -2.70
CA GLY A 12 -7.54 2.15 -1.56
C GLY A 12 -6.74 1.93 -0.27
N ILE A 13 -5.63 1.20 -0.33
CA ILE A 13 -4.76 0.90 0.80
C ILE A 13 -3.99 2.17 1.18
N ARG A 14 -4.14 2.61 2.42
CA ARG A 14 -3.57 3.88 2.91
C ARG A 14 -3.00 3.72 4.30
N THR A 15 -1.86 4.35 4.56
CA THR A 15 -1.35 4.58 5.90
C THR A 15 -2.11 5.71 6.60
N GLY A 16 -1.97 5.82 7.91
CA GLY A 16 -2.77 6.75 8.73
C GLY A 16 -2.68 8.22 8.32
N ASP A 17 -1.55 8.65 7.78
CA ASP A 17 -1.32 10.00 7.25
C ASP A 17 -2.16 10.30 5.99
N LEU A 18 -2.49 9.28 5.19
CA LEU A 18 -3.29 9.42 3.97
C LEU A 18 -4.76 9.06 4.16
N ALA A 19 -5.09 8.24 5.14
CA ALA A 19 -6.44 7.71 5.33
C ALA A 19 -7.47 8.76 5.79
N ARG A 20 -7.04 9.92 6.31
CA ARG A 20 -7.92 11.04 6.74
C ARG A 20 -9.11 10.59 7.61
N GLY A 21 -8.89 9.66 8.54
CA GLY A 21 -9.92 9.12 9.44
C GLY A 21 -10.69 7.90 8.90
N ALA A 22 -10.39 7.44 7.69
CA ALA A 22 -10.81 6.13 7.20
C ALA A 22 -9.88 5.01 7.74
N ALA A 23 -10.23 3.76 7.42
CA ALA A 23 -9.39 2.60 7.75
C ALA A 23 -7.98 2.77 7.18
N ALA A 24 -6.98 2.48 8.01
CA ALA A 24 -5.57 2.62 7.67
C ALA A 24 -4.80 1.34 8.00
N VAL A 25 -3.83 1.01 7.15
CA VAL A 25 -2.84 -0.04 7.42
C VAL A 25 -1.66 0.52 8.21
N SER A 26 -0.94 -0.36 8.89
CA SER A 26 0.32 0.01 9.54
C SER A 26 1.44 0.23 8.52
N THR A 27 2.55 0.84 8.96
CA THR A 27 3.75 1.01 8.12
C THR A 27 4.33 -0.35 7.68
N ASP A 28 4.38 -1.31 8.59
CA ASP A 28 4.91 -2.64 8.31
C ASP A 28 4.01 -3.39 7.31
N GLU A 29 2.69 -3.33 7.51
CA GLU A 29 1.71 -3.93 6.61
C GLU A 29 1.76 -3.30 5.20
N MET A 30 1.89 -1.97 5.11
CA MET A 30 2.13 -1.31 3.83
C MET A 30 3.41 -1.84 3.17
N GLY A 31 4.50 -1.99 3.94
CA GLY A 31 5.75 -2.58 3.46
C GLY A 31 5.57 -3.98 2.89
N ASP A 32 4.90 -4.86 3.62
CA ASP A 32 4.61 -6.24 3.20
C ASP A 32 3.77 -6.30 1.91
N ILE A 33 2.76 -5.43 1.80
CA ILE A 33 1.91 -5.34 0.61
C ILE A 33 2.72 -4.91 -0.61
N ILE A 34 3.55 -3.87 -0.48
CA ILE A 34 4.38 -3.40 -1.59
C ILE A 34 5.42 -4.45 -1.99
N ALA A 35 6.07 -5.09 -1.02
CA ALA A 35 7.03 -6.15 -1.29
C ALA A 35 6.39 -7.32 -2.04
N ARG A 36 5.18 -7.74 -1.62
CA ARG A 36 4.39 -8.76 -2.31
C ARG A 36 4.08 -8.37 -3.75
N TYR A 37 3.61 -7.14 -4.01
CA TYR A 37 3.33 -6.68 -5.37
C TYR A 37 4.57 -6.64 -6.27
N VAL A 38 5.71 -6.23 -5.72
CA VAL A 38 6.98 -6.30 -6.47
C VAL A 38 7.34 -7.75 -6.82
N ALA A 39 7.17 -8.68 -5.88
CA ALA A 39 7.42 -10.11 -6.14
C ALA A 39 6.43 -10.73 -7.16
N GLU A 40 5.19 -10.22 -7.22
CA GLU A 40 4.16 -10.61 -8.19
C GLU A 40 4.39 -10.02 -9.60
N GLY A 41 5.43 -9.21 -9.80
CA GLY A 41 5.77 -8.62 -11.10
C GLY A 41 5.02 -7.32 -11.45
N VAL A 42 4.52 -6.62 -10.43
CA VAL A 42 3.90 -5.30 -10.58
C VAL A 42 4.97 -4.20 -10.71
#